data_AF-A0A4Q1UXC0-F1
#
_entry.id   AF-A0A4Q1UXC0-F1
#
_cell.length_a   1.000
_cell.length_b   1.000
_cell.length_c   1.000
_cell.angle_alpha   90.00
_cell.angle_beta   90.00
_cell.angle_gamma   90.00
#
_symmetry.space_group_name_H-M   'P 1'
#
loop_
_entity.id
_entity.type
_entity.pdbx_description
1 polymer ?
#
loop_
_entity_poly.entity_id
_entity_poly.type
_entity_poly.pdbx_seq_one_letter_code
_entity_poly.pdbx_strand_id
1 'polypeptide(L)'
;MSDAFDYFRAYAVRALCKARSMPHGRMKHLQLLAGRIYNLLKKEAAYGPNTQHLEDFRAAQKLEKSLDRPPGEGSGAGNRFGPPRSRDARGG
;
A
#
# COMPACT_ATOMS: atom_id res chain seq x y z
N MET A 1 -15.31 -17.92 14.61
CA MET A 1 -14.85 -17.44 13.29
C MET A 1 -15.21 -15.97 13.20
N SER A 2 -14.26 -15.09 12.88
CA SER A 2 -14.53 -13.66 12.69
C SER A 2 -15.05 -13.41 11.27
N ASP A 3 -16.10 -12.61 11.14
CA ASP A 3 -16.82 -12.36 9.88
C ASP A 3 -16.09 -11.33 8.99
N ALA A 4 -16.44 -11.23 7.71
CA ALA A 4 -15.89 -10.22 6.78
C ALA A 4 -16.04 -8.79 7.34
N PHE A 5 -17.14 -8.56 8.06
CA PHE A 5 -17.38 -7.34 8.83
C PHE A 5 -16.24 -7.01 9.81
N ASP A 6 -15.75 -7.99 10.57
CA ASP A 6 -14.71 -7.78 11.59
C ASP A 6 -13.38 -7.39 10.94
N TYR A 7 -13.05 -8.02 9.82
CA TYR A 7 -11.85 -7.68 9.04
C TYR A 7 -11.92 -6.27 8.46
N PHE A 8 -13.04 -5.88 7.83
CA PHE A 8 -13.19 -4.52 7.29
C PHE A 8 -13.16 -3.47 8.40
N ARG A 9 -13.77 -3.75 9.54
CA ARG A 9 -13.73 -2.89 10.72
C ARG A 9 -12.30 -2.67 11.22
N ALA A 10 -11.51 -3.74 11.35
CA ALA A 10 -10.14 -3.65 11.83
C ALA A 10 -9.24 -2.83 10.87
N TYR A 11 -9.37 -3.05 9.56
CA TYR A 11 -8.58 -2.33 8.56
C TYR A 11 -8.99 -0.86 8.39
N ALA A 12 -10.29 -0.55 8.50
CA ALA A 12 -10.76 0.84 8.53
C ALA A 12 -10.14 1.61 9.69
N VAL A 13 -10.17 1.03 10.89
CA VAL A 13 -9.58 1.64 12.09
C VAL A 13 -8.08 1.84 11.91
N ARG A 14 -7.36 0.81 11.44
CA ARG A 14 -5.91 0.88 11.23
C ARG A 14 -5.52 1.96 10.22
N ALA A 15 -6.24 2.05 9.11
CA ALA A 15 -6.01 3.05 8.08
C ALA A 15 -6.25 4.48 8.61
N LEU A 16 -7.37 4.71 9.31
CA LEU A 16 -7.69 6.02 9.85
C LEU A 16 -6.71 6.44 10.95
N CYS A 17 -6.32 5.53 11.84
CA CYS A 17 -5.29 5.81 12.85
C CYS A 17 -3.95 6.16 12.19
N LYS A 18 -3.54 5.42 11.16
CA LYS A 18 -2.31 5.68 10.40
C LYS A 18 -2.35 7.01 9.65
N ALA A 19 -3.51 7.40 9.12
CA ALA A 19 -3.68 8.71 8.46
C ALA A 19 -3.58 9.88 9.45
N ARG A 20 -4.03 9.69 10.70
CA ARG A 20 -3.95 10.72 11.75
C ARG A 20 -2.52 10.99 12.20
N SER A 21 -1.66 9.99 12.20
CA SER A 21 -0.23 10.14 12.49
C SER A 21 0.60 10.71 11.33
N MET A 22 0.00 10.93 10.15
CA MET A 22 0.71 11.42 8.97
C MET A 22 0.62 12.95 8.81
N PRO A 23 1.71 13.59 8.34
CA PRO A 23 1.68 14.99 7.92
C PRO A 23 0.77 15.17 6.69
N HIS A 24 0.32 16.41 6.47
CA HIS A 24 -0.54 16.72 5.32
C HIS A 24 0.20 16.47 4.01
N GLY A 25 -0.43 15.69 3.13
CA GLY A 25 0.17 15.31 1.85
C GLY A 25 -0.59 14.17 1.17
N ARG A 26 -0.08 13.77 0.00
CA ARG A 26 -0.68 12.73 -0.85
C ARG A 26 -0.86 11.39 -0.13
N MET A 27 0.13 11.00 0.68
CA MET A 27 0.09 9.75 1.44
C MET A 27 -1.05 9.72 2.47
N LYS A 28 -1.26 10.82 3.19
CA LYS A 28 -2.37 10.99 4.13
C LYS A 28 -3.72 10.91 3.43
N HIS A 29 -3.84 11.54 2.26
CA HIS A 29 -5.05 11.50 1.45
C HIS A 29 -5.40 10.06 1.00
N LEU A 30 -4.41 9.31 0.49
CA LEU A 30 -4.60 7.91 0.11
C LEU A 30 -4.99 7.03 1.30
N GLN A 31 -4.39 7.25 2.46
CA GLN A 31 -4.71 6.49 3.66
C GLN A 31 -6.14 6.79 4.17
N LEU A 32 -6.61 8.03 4.04
CA LEU A 32 -8.01 8.41 4.32
C LEU A 32 -8.99 7.79 3.32
N LEU A 33 -8.64 7.75 2.03
CA LEU A 33 -9.44 7.08 1.01
C LEU A 33 -9.57 5.58 1.30
N ALA A 34 -8.45 4.91 1.61
CA ALA A 34 -8.46 3.50 2.02
C ALA A 34 -9.36 3.26 3.24
N GLY A 35 -9.24 4.11 4.28
CA GLY A 35 -10.10 4.03 5.47
C GLY A 35 -11.59 4.21 5.16
N ARG A 36 -11.94 5.09 4.20
CA ARG A 36 -13.32 5.29 3.75
C ARG A 36 -13.85 4.09 2.97
N ILE A 37 -13.05 3.51 2.07
CA ILE A 37 -13.40 2.30 1.30
C ILE A 37 -13.69 1.14 2.25
N TYR A 38 -12.83 0.88 3.24
CA TYR A 38 -13.08 -0.17 4.23
C TYR A 38 -14.35 0.10 5.06
N ASN A 39 -14.67 1.36 5.34
CA ASN A 39 -15.91 1.71 6.04
C ASN A 39 -17.16 1.46 5.18
N LEU A 40 -17.07 1.63 3.87
CA LEU A 40 -18.15 1.30 2.93
C LEU A 40 -18.33 -0.22 2.85
N LEU A 41 -17.25 -0.96 2.65
CA LEU A 41 -17.26 -2.43 2.64
C LEU A 41 -17.79 -3.01 3.95
N LYS A 42 -17.44 -2.39 5.10
CA LYS A 42 -17.99 -2.76 6.41
C LYS A 42 -19.51 -2.57 6.45
N LYS A 43 -20.02 -1.47 5.90
CA LYS A 43 -21.47 -1.21 5.85
C LYS A 43 -22.16 -2.23 4.95
N GLU A 44 -21.62 -2.49 3.75
CA GLU A 44 -22.19 -3.48 2.83
C GLU A 44 -22.19 -4.90 3.41
N ALA A 45 -21.09 -5.31 4.05
CA ALA A 45 -20.99 -6.59 4.74
C ALA A 45 -21.96 -6.71 5.94
N ALA A 46 -22.41 -5.59 6.52
CA ALA A 46 -23.40 -5.59 7.58
C ALA A 46 -24.85 -5.74 7.08
N TYR A 47 -25.11 -5.47 5.79
CA TYR A 47 -26.46 -5.49 5.21
C TYR A 47 -26.76 -6.70 4.31
N GLY A 48 -25.78 -7.53 3.95
CA GLY A 48 -26.02 -8.80 3.27
C GLY A 48 -24.73 -9.55 2.89
N PRO A 49 -24.81 -10.89 2.64
CA PRO A 49 -23.67 -11.67 2.20
C PRO A 49 -23.30 -11.26 0.77
N ASN A 50 -22.40 -10.27 0.67
CA ASN A 50 -22.01 -9.64 -0.58
C ASN A 50 -20.91 -10.44 -1.27
N THR A 51 -21.25 -11.67 -1.68
CA THR A 51 -20.35 -12.58 -2.40
C THR A 51 -19.96 -12.07 -3.79
N GLN A 52 -20.64 -11.03 -4.28
CA GLN A 52 -20.48 -10.49 -5.63
C GLN A 52 -19.24 -9.59 -5.79
N HIS A 53 -18.67 -9.05 -4.70
CA HIS A 53 -17.46 -8.22 -4.74
C HIS A 53 -16.16 -8.97 -4.41
N LEU A 54 -16.21 -10.28 -4.18
CA LEU A 54 -15.00 -11.09 -3.98
C LEU A 54 -14.16 -11.15 -5.26
N GLU A 55 -14.80 -11.14 -6.42
CA GLU A 55 -14.14 -11.07 -7.73
C GLU A 55 -13.48 -9.70 -7.93
N ASP A 56 -14.15 -8.61 -7.56
CA ASP A 56 -13.60 -7.24 -7.60
C ASP A 56 -12.38 -7.11 -6.67
N PHE A 57 -12.44 -7.73 -5.49
CA PHE A 57 -11.31 -7.79 -4.54
C PHE A 57 -10.13 -8.58 -5.12
N ARG A 58 -10.37 -9.73 -5.77
CA ARG A 58 -9.33 -10.52 -6.44
C ARG A 58 -8.70 -9.73 -7.60
N ALA A 59 -9.50 -9.00 -8.36
CA ALA A 59 -9.01 -8.15 -9.45
C ALA A 59 -8.11 -7.03 -8.92
N ALA A 60 -8.53 -6.34 -7.85
CA ALA A 60 -7.74 -5.30 -7.21
C ALA A 60 -6.41 -5.84 -6.61
N GLN A 61 -6.44 -7.00 -5.94
CA GLN A 61 -5.24 -7.62 -5.39
C GLN A 61 -4.25 -8.08 -6.48
N LYS A 62 -4.76 -8.58 -7.62
CA LYS A 62 -3.91 -8.96 -8.76
C LYS A 62 -3.20 -7.73 -9.34
N LEU A 63 -3.90 -6.60 -9.44
CA LEU A 63 -3.33 -5.33 -9.88
C LEU A 63 -2.26 -4.83 -8.88
N GLU A 64 -2.53 -4.90 -7.58
CA GLU A 64 -1.56 -4.52 -6.54
C GLU A 64 -0.26 -5.36 -6.62
N LYS A 65 -0.38 -6.68 -6.80
CA LYS A 65 0.79 -7.57 -7.00
C LYS A 65 1.58 -7.27 -8.27
N SER A 66 0.92 -6.83 -9.33
CA SER A 66 1.60 -6.39 -10.56
C SER A 66 2.36 -5.07 -10.36
N LEU A 67 1.90 -4.22 -9.44
CA LEU A 67 2.55 -2.96 -9.09
C LEU A 67 3.68 -3.13 -8.06
N ASP A 68 3.61 -4.17 -7.23
CA ASP A 68 4.65 -4.53 -6.24
C ASP A 68 5.88 -5.19 -6.89
N ARG A 69 5.79 -5.55 -8.18
CA ARG A 69 6.95 -5.97 -8.96
C ARG A 69 7.68 -4.72 -9.49
N PRO A 70 8.90 -4.41 -9.04
CA PRO A 70 9.65 -3.28 -9.59
C PRO A 70 9.91 -3.51 -11.09
N PRO A 71 9.78 -2.49 -11.94
CA PRO A 71 10.31 -2.52 -13.30
C PRO A 71 11.83 -2.39 -13.19
N GLY A 72 12.53 -3.48 -12.84
CA GLY A 72 13.97 -3.33 -12.57
C GLY A 72 14.80 -4.57 -12.30
N GLU A 73 14.24 -5.78 -12.18
CA GLU A 73 15.07 -6.98 -12.03
C GLU A 73 15.09 -7.79 -13.33
N GLY A 74 15.47 -7.09 -14.39
CA GLY A 74 16.17 -7.70 -15.49
C GLY A 74 17.58 -8.03 -15.02
N SER A 75 17.89 -9.32 -14.99
CA SER A 75 19.17 -9.89 -15.39
C SER A 75 20.37 -8.95 -15.24
N GLY A 76 21.07 -9.04 -14.11
CA GLY A 76 22.32 -8.34 -13.85
C GLY A 76 23.42 -8.73 -14.85
N ALA A 77 23.43 -8.06 -15.99
CA ALA A 77 24.52 -8.05 -16.95
C ALA A 77 24.84 -6.59 -17.29
N GLY A 78 25.94 -6.08 -16.73
CA GLY A 78 26.75 -5.01 -17.31
C GLY A 78 26.24 -3.57 -17.16
N ASN A 79 26.89 -2.82 -16.25
CA ASN A 79 27.62 -1.57 -16.52
C ASN A 79 27.65 -0.73 -15.24
N ARG A 80 28.82 -0.63 -14.58
CA ARG A 80 29.79 0.46 -14.78
C ARG A 80 29.09 1.81 -14.83
N PHE A 81 29.06 2.53 -13.70
CA PHE A 81 29.39 3.96 -13.58
C PHE A 81 29.28 4.34 -12.09
N GLY A 82 30.41 4.32 -11.38
CA GLY A 82 30.56 4.88 -10.03
C GLY A 82 31.56 6.05 -10.09
N PRO A 83 31.28 7.18 -9.41
CA PRO A 83 31.97 8.46 -9.63
C PRO A 83 33.39 8.52 -9.01
N PRO A 84 34.26 9.45 -9.47
CA PRO A 84 35.60 9.60 -8.93
C PRO A 84 35.55 10.14 -7.49
N ARG A 85 36.22 9.45 -6.57
CA ARG A 85 36.41 9.92 -5.19
C ARG A 85 37.55 10.93 -5.16
N SER A 86 37.22 12.22 -5.10
CA SER A 86 38.12 13.27 -4.62
C SER A 86 38.53 12.95 -3.19
N ARG A 87 39.83 12.82 -2.93
CA ARG A 87 40.39 12.65 -1.58
C ARG A 87 41.34 13.81 -1.32
N ASP A 88 40.77 14.91 -0.83
CA ASP A 88 41.54 15.93 -0.11
C ASP A 88 41.92 15.35 1.26
N ALA A 89 43.23 15.29 1.53
CA ALA A 89 43.76 15.18 2.89
C ALA A 89 45.19 15.75 2.92
N ARG A 90 45.27 17.03 3.26
CA ARG A 90 46.46 17.75 3.69
C ARG A 90 46.69 17.48 5.18
N GLY A 91 47.94 17.21 5.59
CA GLY A 91 48.40 17.44 6.96
C GLY A 91 49.46 16.46 7.45
N GLY A 92 50.64 16.98 7.80
CA GLY A 92 51.67 16.30 8.62
C GLY A 92 53.05 16.34 7.99
#